data_AF-Q8EUL2-F1
#
_entry.id   AF-Q8EUL2-F1
#
_cell.length_a   1.000
_cell.length_b   1.000
_cell.length_c   1.000
_cell.angle_alpha   90.00
_cell.angle_beta   90.00
_cell.angle_gamma   90.00
#
_symmetry.space_group_name_H-M   'P 1'
#
loop_
_entity.id
_entity.type
_entity.pdbx_description
1 polymer ?
#
loop_
_entity_poly.entity_id
_entity_poly.type
_entity_poly.pdbx_seq_one_letter_code
_entity_poly.pdbx_strand_id
1 'polypeptide(L)'
;MSKSLIFQLDYLPAGAHYNNLRYILKKEHWNTIVNNVRKYKKYKCEFCNRQFDPKNTKVLKYLHCHEEWTFNYENRHQILTNLLLLCNDCHNCQHINFASLLNKEDKTLNHFKKMNNLSQSDFNELKRNNLLFRNNCSDKTQISREQLDRVEEWSFKMGVKLSNYFEDVTTAEKMQEFLDYISNF
;
A
#
# COMPACT_ATOMS: atom_id res chain seq x y z
N MET A 1 27.72 -0.87 -4.99
CA MET A 1 26.55 -0.60 -5.86
C MET A 1 25.30 -0.95 -5.07
N SER A 2 24.37 -0.02 -4.87
CA SER A 2 23.13 -0.32 -4.14
C SER A 2 22.26 -1.27 -4.97
N LYS A 3 21.97 -2.46 -4.44
CA LYS A 3 21.01 -3.39 -5.06
C LYS A 3 19.65 -2.70 -5.21
N SER A 4 19.06 -2.79 -6.39
CA SER A 4 17.66 -2.36 -6.61
C SER A 4 16.71 -3.36 -5.94
N LEU A 5 15.82 -2.86 -5.09
CA LEU A 5 14.78 -3.66 -4.47
C LEU A 5 13.59 -3.78 -5.42
N ILE A 6 12.93 -4.94 -5.43
CA ILE A 6 11.61 -5.13 -6.07
C ILE A 6 10.57 -4.27 -5.35
N PHE A 7 10.62 -4.26 -4.02
CA PHE A 7 9.79 -3.40 -3.19
C PHE A 7 10.47 -3.09 -1.86
N GLN A 8 10.09 -1.97 -1.28
CA GLN A 8 10.50 -1.53 0.05
C GLN A 8 9.40 -1.84 1.09
N LEU A 9 9.78 -1.92 2.36
CA LEU A 9 8.82 -1.96 3.46
C LEU A 9 8.09 -0.63 3.54
N ASP A 10 6.82 -0.68 3.90
CA ASP A 10 6.03 0.53 4.11
C ASP A 10 6.08 0.95 5.58
N TYR A 11 5.97 2.25 5.80
CA TYR A 11 5.90 2.85 7.11
C TYR A 11 4.80 3.90 7.12
N LEU A 12 3.83 3.69 7.99
CA LEU A 12 2.73 4.61 8.21
C LEU A 12 3.01 5.43 9.48
N PRO A 13 3.07 6.77 9.41
CA PRO A 13 3.23 7.63 10.58
C PRO A 13 2.10 7.39 11.58
N ALA A 14 2.37 7.48 12.89
CA ALA A 14 1.39 7.15 13.93
C ALA A 14 0.02 7.84 13.74
N GLY A 15 0.00 9.16 13.49
CA GLY A 15 -1.23 9.94 13.26
C GLY A 15 -1.97 9.62 11.95
N ALA A 16 -1.36 8.85 11.03
CA ALA A 16 -1.99 8.42 9.78
C ALA A 16 -2.66 7.03 9.91
N HIS A 17 -2.48 6.36 11.05
CA HIS A 17 -3.13 5.06 11.28
C HIS A 17 -4.64 5.22 11.27
N TYR A 18 -5.35 4.21 10.79
CA TYR A 18 -6.82 4.20 10.63
C TYR A 18 -7.40 5.19 9.62
N ASN A 19 -6.60 6.08 9.01
CA ASN A 19 -6.99 6.92 7.88
C ASN A 19 -6.86 6.16 6.56
N ASN A 20 -7.79 5.24 6.29
CA ASN A 20 -7.81 4.44 5.06
C ASN A 20 -9.19 4.42 4.39
N LEU A 21 -9.22 4.09 3.09
CA LEU A 21 -10.42 4.04 2.26
C LEU A 21 -11.48 3.10 2.83
N ARG A 22 -11.10 2.02 3.51
CA ARG A 22 -12.07 1.09 4.09
C ARG A 22 -12.90 1.75 5.20
N TYR A 23 -12.35 2.71 5.93
CA TYR A 23 -13.09 3.47 6.94
C TYR A 23 -13.82 4.68 6.36
N ILE A 24 -13.25 5.30 5.32
CA ILE A 24 -13.84 6.49 4.67
C ILE A 24 -15.02 6.11 3.77
N LEU A 25 -14.92 4.98 3.08
CA LEU A 25 -15.93 4.51 2.13
C LEU A 25 -16.91 3.54 2.76
N LYS A 26 -18.13 3.53 2.23
CA LYS A 26 -19.07 2.41 2.47
C LYS A 26 -18.43 1.09 2.03
N LYS A 27 -18.72 0.02 2.76
CA LYS A 27 -18.16 -1.33 2.52
C LYS A 27 -18.42 -1.81 1.10
N GLU A 28 -19.58 -1.49 0.54
CA GLU A 28 -20.01 -1.87 -0.81
C GLU A 28 -19.14 -1.17 -1.87
N HIS A 29 -18.81 0.11 -1.65
CA HIS A 29 -17.94 0.89 -2.54
C HIS A 29 -16.50 0.36 -2.47
N TRP A 30 -15.99 0.10 -1.26
CA TRP A 30 -14.67 -0.51 -1.09
C TRP A 30 -14.58 -1.88 -1.78
N ASN A 31 -15.57 -2.75 -1.60
CA ASN A 31 -15.59 -4.06 -2.27
C ASN A 31 -15.61 -3.93 -3.80
N THR A 32 -16.30 -2.92 -4.33
CA THR A 32 -16.33 -2.62 -5.78
C THR A 32 -14.95 -2.22 -6.29
N ILE A 33 -14.27 -1.29 -5.60
CA ILE A 33 -12.88 -0.91 -5.90
C ILE A 33 -11.98 -2.15 -5.93
N VAL A 34 -11.99 -2.93 -4.84
CA VAL A 34 -11.11 -4.11 -4.69
C VAL A 34 -11.32 -5.11 -5.82
N ASN A 35 -12.58 -5.37 -6.20
CA ASN A 35 -12.89 -6.30 -7.29
C ASN A 35 -12.40 -5.78 -8.64
N ASN A 36 -12.53 -4.50 -8.91
CA ASN A 36 -12.05 -3.96 -10.17
C ASN A 36 -10.51 -3.87 -10.22
N VAL A 37 -9.85 -3.51 -9.11
CA VAL A 37 -8.38 -3.58 -8.99
C VAL A 37 -7.90 -5.02 -9.26
N ARG A 38 -8.57 -6.03 -8.70
CA ARG A 38 -8.27 -7.45 -8.97
C ARG A 38 -8.35 -7.80 -10.45
N LYS A 39 -9.42 -7.38 -11.14
CA LYS A 39 -9.60 -7.60 -12.59
C LYS A 39 -8.52 -6.88 -13.40
N TYR A 40 -8.34 -5.58 -13.15
CA TYR A 40 -7.39 -4.72 -13.86
C TYR A 40 -5.96 -5.25 -13.74
N LYS A 41 -5.55 -5.64 -12.54
CA LYS A 41 -4.22 -6.24 -12.25
C LYS A 41 -4.16 -7.74 -12.55
N LYS A 42 -5.17 -8.30 -13.23
CA LYS A 42 -5.23 -9.69 -13.72
C LYS A 42 -4.99 -10.73 -12.62
N TYR A 43 -5.47 -10.46 -11.40
CA TYR A 43 -5.38 -11.37 -10.26
C TYR A 43 -3.94 -11.80 -9.92
N LYS A 44 -2.96 -10.93 -10.18
CA LYS A 44 -1.54 -11.20 -9.97
C LYS A 44 -0.97 -10.28 -8.89
N CYS A 45 -0.22 -10.84 -7.95
CA CYS A 45 0.49 -10.05 -6.96
C CYS A 45 1.55 -9.17 -7.65
N GLU A 46 1.55 -7.87 -7.39
CA GLU A 46 2.44 -6.92 -8.05
C GLU A 46 3.90 -7.06 -7.60
N PHE A 47 4.13 -7.50 -6.36
CA PHE A 47 5.49 -7.66 -5.83
C PHE A 47 6.11 -9.01 -6.19
N CYS A 48 5.39 -10.11 -5.95
CA CYS A 48 5.94 -11.45 -6.14
C CYS A 48 5.49 -12.16 -7.40
N ASN A 49 4.67 -11.52 -8.23
CA ASN A 49 4.13 -12.08 -9.45
C ASN A 49 3.29 -13.36 -9.28
N ARG A 50 2.93 -13.75 -8.04
CA ARG A 50 2.07 -14.91 -7.75
C ARG A 50 0.70 -14.70 -8.42
N GLN A 51 0.33 -15.64 -9.29
CA GLN A 51 -0.96 -15.67 -9.95
C GLN A 51 -2.02 -16.31 -9.06
N PHE A 52 -3.23 -15.75 -9.06
CA PHE A 52 -4.40 -16.32 -8.38
C PHE A 52 -5.47 -16.65 -9.41
N ASP A 53 -6.20 -17.75 -9.15
CA ASP A 53 -7.33 -18.17 -9.96
C ASP A 53 -8.57 -17.30 -9.62
N PRO A 54 -9.11 -16.52 -10.58
CA PRO A 54 -10.29 -15.69 -10.36
C PRO A 54 -11.57 -16.48 -10.02
N LYS A 55 -11.63 -17.78 -10.32
CA LYS A 55 -12.79 -18.63 -10.04
C LYS A 55 -12.77 -19.23 -8.64
N ASN A 56 -11.61 -19.21 -7.97
CA ASN A 56 -11.43 -19.86 -6.68
C ASN A 56 -11.46 -18.83 -5.53
N THR A 57 -12.65 -18.63 -4.96
CA THR A 57 -12.87 -17.68 -3.85
C THR A 57 -12.05 -18.03 -2.59
N LYS A 58 -11.73 -19.31 -2.36
CA LYS A 58 -10.93 -19.75 -1.22
C LYS A 58 -9.48 -19.27 -1.29
N VAL A 59 -8.94 -19.05 -2.50
CA VAL A 59 -7.58 -18.49 -2.67
C VAL A 59 -7.60 -16.98 -2.81
N LEU A 60 -8.63 -16.41 -3.44
CA LEU A 60 -8.75 -14.95 -3.63
C LEU A 60 -8.80 -14.17 -2.31
N LYS A 61 -9.26 -14.78 -1.22
CA LYS A 61 -9.21 -14.15 0.11
C LYS A 61 -7.80 -13.83 0.59
N TYR A 62 -6.75 -14.39 -0.04
CA TYR A 62 -5.34 -14.11 0.25
C TYR A 62 -4.71 -13.11 -0.73
N LEU A 63 -5.52 -12.51 -1.62
CA LEU A 63 -5.10 -11.48 -2.56
C LEU A 63 -5.79 -10.17 -2.16
N HIS A 64 -5.04 -9.27 -1.56
CA HIS A 64 -5.52 -8.06 -0.91
C HIS A 64 -5.22 -6.83 -1.77
N CYS A 65 -6.12 -5.85 -1.73
CA CYS A 65 -5.86 -4.51 -2.23
C CYS A 65 -5.24 -3.71 -1.08
N HIS A 66 -4.03 -3.22 -1.27
CA HIS A 66 -3.29 -2.38 -0.33
C HIS A 66 -3.21 -0.96 -0.87
N GLU A 67 -3.35 0.01 0.01
CA GLU A 67 -3.24 1.42 -0.34
C GLU A 67 -1.78 1.86 -0.27
N GLU A 68 -1.33 2.58 -1.28
CA GLU A 68 -0.01 3.19 -1.27
C GLU A 68 -0.15 4.69 -1.00
N TRP A 69 0.61 5.19 -0.03
CA TRP A 69 0.51 6.56 0.43
C TRP A 69 1.81 7.34 0.19
N THR A 70 1.64 8.63 -0.10
CA THR A 70 2.69 9.63 0.11
C THR A 70 2.22 10.69 1.10
N PHE A 71 3.16 11.33 1.79
CA PHE A 71 2.90 12.29 2.84
C PHE A 71 3.46 13.64 2.43
N ASN A 72 2.64 14.68 2.53
CA ASN A 72 3.09 16.07 2.47
C ASN A 72 3.14 16.62 3.89
N TYR A 73 4.34 16.71 4.44
CA TYR A 73 4.54 17.12 5.83
C TYR A 73 4.12 18.56 6.09
N GLU A 74 4.49 19.49 5.19
CA GLU A 74 4.19 20.92 5.33
C GLU A 74 2.69 21.19 5.48
N ASN A 75 1.88 20.50 4.66
CA ASN A 75 0.44 20.66 4.66
C ASN A 75 -0.30 19.60 5.49
N ARG A 76 0.43 18.63 6.07
CA ARG A 76 -0.12 17.46 6.78
C ARG A 76 -1.16 16.71 5.94
N HIS A 77 -0.84 16.46 4.67
CA HIS A 77 -1.69 15.65 3.77
C HIS A 77 -1.17 14.22 3.68
N GLN A 78 -2.05 13.25 3.93
CA GLN A 78 -1.89 11.86 3.51
C GLN A 78 -2.54 11.71 2.14
N ILE A 79 -1.74 11.41 1.12
CA ILE A 79 -2.16 11.41 -0.28
C ILE A 79 -2.15 9.97 -0.80
N LEU A 80 -3.30 9.46 -1.24
CA LEU A 80 -3.36 8.14 -1.88
C LEU A 80 -2.68 8.20 -3.25
N THR A 81 -1.61 7.45 -3.47
CA THR A 81 -0.89 7.45 -4.76
C THR A 81 -1.25 6.27 -5.64
N ASN A 82 -1.58 5.12 -5.04
CA ASN A 82 -1.82 3.89 -5.79
C ASN A 82 -2.67 2.89 -5.00
N LEU A 83 -3.27 1.95 -5.71
CA LEU A 83 -3.84 0.73 -5.15
C LEU A 83 -3.05 -0.46 -5.69
N LEU A 84 -2.37 -1.15 -4.79
CA LEU A 84 -1.52 -2.30 -5.06
C LEU A 84 -2.29 -3.59 -4.81
N LEU A 85 -2.18 -4.55 -5.72
CA LEU A 85 -2.71 -5.89 -5.51
C LEU A 85 -1.61 -6.83 -4.98
N LEU A 86 -1.71 -7.24 -3.72
CA LEU A 86 -0.67 -7.98 -3.01
C LEU A 86 -1.18 -9.31 -2.46
N CYS A 87 -0.37 -10.37 -2.54
CA CYS A 87 -0.65 -11.59 -1.80
C CYS A 87 -0.46 -11.35 -0.29
N ASN A 88 -1.06 -12.19 0.55
CA ASN A 88 -0.98 -12.08 2.01
C ASN A 88 0.46 -11.94 2.54
N ASP A 89 1.44 -12.66 1.97
CA ASP A 89 2.84 -12.59 2.42
C ASP A 89 3.48 -11.25 2.07
N CYS A 90 3.27 -10.74 0.85
CA CYS A 90 3.75 -9.43 0.42
C CYS A 90 3.03 -8.29 1.16
N HIS A 91 1.72 -8.43 1.39
CA HIS A 91 0.91 -7.48 2.13
C HIS A 91 1.42 -7.27 3.56
N ASN A 92 1.76 -8.36 4.25
CA ASN A 92 2.33 -8.27 5.61
C ASN A 92 3.66 -7.52 5.63
N CYS A 93 4.43 -7.50 4.53
CA CYS A 93 5.65 -6.71 4.46
C CYS A 93 5.38 -5.20 4.43
N GLN A 94 4.21 -4.76 3.96
CA GLN A 94 3.80 -3.35 4.04
C GLN A 94 3.31 -3.00 5.46
N HIS A 95 2.82 -3.99 6.21
CA HIS A 95 2.42 -3.83 7.61
C HIS A 95 3.40 -4.49 8.58
N ILE A 96 4.72 -4.30 8.37
CA ILE A 96 5.75 -4.99 9.17
C ILE A 96 5.63 -4.69 10.66
N ASN A 97 5.34 -3.44 11.04
CA ASN A 97 5.15 -3.06 12.46
C ASN A 97 3.99 -3.84 13.11
N PHE A 98 2.89 -4.04 12.37
CA PHE A 98 1.77 -4.85 12.85
C PHE A 98 2.11 -6.34 12.87
N ALA A 99 2.87 -6.84 11.90
CA ALA A 99 3.35 -8.21 11.90
C ALA A 99 4.27 -8.51 13.10
N SER A 100 5.08 -7.53 13.54
CA SER A 100 5.89 -7.61 14.76
C SER A 100 5.04 -7.77 16.01
N LEU A 101 3.96 -6.99 16.15
CA LEU A 101 3.00 -7.14 17.26
C LEU A 101 2.34 -8.54 17.32
N LEU A 102 2.28 -9.24 16.19
CA LEU A 102 1.75 -10.59 16.07
C LEU A 102 2.82 -11.70 16.13
N ASN A 103 4.07 -11.39 16.51
CA ASN A 103 5.20 -12.32 16.50
C ASN A 103 5.45 -12.99 15.14
N LYS A 104 5.19 -12.27 14.05
CA LYS A 104 5.35 -12.74 12.65
C LYS A 104 6.44 -11.98 11.89
N GLU A 105 7.23 -11.15 12.58
CA GLU A 105 8.28 -10.33 11.98
C GLU A 105 9.29 -11.18 11.21
N ASP A 106 9.88 -12.20 11.85
CA ASP A 106 10.90 -13.04 11.22
C ASP A 106 10.41 -13.69 9.92
N LYS A 107 9.19 -14.22 9.92
CA LYS A 107 8.57 -14.80 8.72
C LYS A 107 8.43 -13.76 7.62
N THR A 108 8.02 -12.55 7.98
CA THR A 108 7.78 -11.43 7.06
C THR A 108 9.10 -10.91 6.48
N LEU A 109 10.13 -10.71 7.31
CA LEU A 109 11.46 -10.30 6.89
C LEU A 109 12.16 -11.37 6.04
N ASN A 110 11.96 -12.65 6.34
CA ASN A 110 12.47 -13.73 5.50
C ASN A 110 11.79 -13.74 4.12
N HIS A 111 10.47 -13.47 4.06
CA HIS A 111 9.78 -13.27 2.79
C HIS A 111 10.32 -12.06 2.03
N PHE A 112 10.50 -10.91 2.70
CA PHE A 112 11.08 -9.70 2.12
C PHE A 112 12.47 -9.94 1.52
N LYS A 113 13.37 -10.57 2.28
CA LYS A 113 14.74 -10.91 1.82
C LYS A 113 14.69 -11.83 0.59
N LYS A 114 13.85 -12.86 0.62
CA LYS A 114 13.68 -13.79 -0.50
C LYS A 114 13.21 -13.05 -1.75
N MET A 115 12.19 -12.20 -1.62
CA MET A 115 11.63 -11.48 -2.77
C MET A 115 12.63 -10.50 -3.36
N ASN A 116 13.38 -9.78 -2.54
CA ASN A 116 14.38 -8.82 -2.99
C ASN A 116 15.75 -9.44 -3.31
N ASN A 117 15.88 -10.76 -3.30
CA ASN A 117 17.14 -11.49 -3.52
C ASN A 117 18.31 -10.95 -2.65
N LEU A 118 18.02 -10.77 -1.37
CA LEU A 118 18.97 -10.24 -0.38
C LEU A 118 19.64 -11.37 0.39
N SER A 119 20.97 -11.34 0.45
CA SER A 119 21.71 -12.06 1.47
C SER A 119 21.50 -11.40 2.84
N GLN A 120 21.89 -12.09 3.92
CA GLN A 120 21.84 -11.48 5.26
C GLN A 120 22.75 -10.25 5.36
N SER A 121 23.89 -10.23 4.64
CA SER A 121 24.79 -9.08 4.58
C SER A 121 24.13 -7.88 3.90
N ASP A 122 23.50 -8.10 2.72
CA ASP A 122 22.78 -7.04 2.01
C ASP A 122 21.67 -6.44 2.87
N PHE A 123 20.89 -7.30 3.53
CA PHE A 123 19.81 -6.85 4.41
C PHE A 123 20.34 -6.00 5.57
N ASN A 124 21.44 -6.42 6.20
CA ASN A 124 22.06 -5.68 7.29
C ASN A 124 22.61 -4.32 6.82
N GLU A 125 23.19 -4.26 5.62
CA GLU A 125 23.66 -3.01 5.02
C GLU A 125 22.52 -2.04 4.74
N LEU A 126 21.44 -2.52 4.10
CA LEU A 126 20.24 -1.71 3.85
C LEU A 126 19.60 -1.24 5.16
N LYS A 127 19.58 -2.09 6.20
CA LYS A 127 19.09 -1.73 7.53
C LYS A 127 19.93 -0.60 8.14
N ARG A 128 21.27 -0.73 8.13
CA ARG A 128 22.19 0.28 8.66
C ARG A 128 22.05 1.63 7.95
N ASN A 129 21.82 1.60 6.64
CA ASN A 129 21.65 2.81 5.82
C ASN A 129 20.19 3.32 5.75
N ASN A 130 19.27 2.72 6.51
CA ASN A 130 17.84 3.06 6.51
C ASN A 130 17.15 2.99 5.13
N LEU A 131 17.59 2.06 4.27
CA LEU A 131 17.11 1.87 2.89
C LEU A 131 16.06 0.76 2.73
N LEU A 132 15.74 0.04 3.81
CA LEU A 132 14.72 -1.02 3.80
C LEU A 132 13.31 -0.49 3.60
N PHE A 133 13.04 0.70 4.15
CA PHE A 133 11.73 1.30 4.12
C PHE A 133 11.68 2.37 3.05
N ARG A 134 10.51 2.51 2.46
CA ARG A 134 10.25 3.55 1.48
C ARG A 134 10.30 4.92 2.14
N ASN A 135 10.92 5.90 1.49
CA ASN A 135 10.69 7.29 1.83
C ASN A 135 9.40 7.73 1.15
N ASN A 136 8.33 7.83 1.93
CA ASN A 136 7.01 8.20 1.43
C ASN A 136 6.75 9.70 1.49
N CYS A 137 7.75 10.54 1.73
CA CYS A 137 7.56 11.98 1.71
C CYS A 137 7.54 12.53 0.27
N SER A 138 6.59 13.43 0.00
CA SER A 138 6.48 14.16 -1.27
C SER A 138 7.50 15.30 -1.38
N ASP A 139 7.97 15.82 -0.25
CA ASP A 139 9.15 16.67 -0.21
C ASP A 139 10.39 15.78 -0.35
N LYS A 140 11.26 16.12 -1.30
CA LYS A 140 12.48 15.37 -1.61
C LYS A 140 13.57 15.58 -0.56
N THR A 141 13.38 16.52 0.38
CA THR A 141 14.20 16.55 1.58
C THR A 141 13.90 15.30 2.40
N GLN A 142 14.93 14.56 2.79
CA GLN A 142 14.78 13.28 3.49
C GLN A 142 14.31 13.55 4.92
N ILE A 143 13.00 13.68 5.12
CA ILE A 143 12.38 13.83 6.43
C ILE A 143 12.52 12.49 7.19
N SER A 144 12.97 12.54 8.45
CA SER A 144 13.14 11.36 9.28
C SER A 144 11.79 10.81 9.77
N ARG A 145 11.75 9.52 10.16
CA ARG A 145 10.51 8.91 10.69
C ARG A 145 10.03 9.59 11.96
N GLU A 146 10.98 9.97 12.82
CA GLU A 146 10.70 10.70 14.06
C GLU A 146 10.05 12.06 13.78
N GLN A 147 10.28 12.66 12.62
CA GLN A 147 9.60 13.88 12.22
C GLN A 147 8.17 13.59 11.74
N LEU A 148 7.97 12.53 10.96
CA LEU A 148 6.63 12.12 10.50
C LEU A 148 5.70 11.74 11.67
N ASP A 149 6.22 11.09 12.70
CA ASP A 149 5.45 10.67 13.88
C ASP A 149 4.98 11.83 14.78
N ARG A 150 5.56 13.02 14.67
CA ARG A 150 5.13 14.20 15.44
C ARG A 150 3.83 14.82 14.94
N VAL A 151 3.30 14.35 13.81
CA VAL A 151 2.03 14.83 13.27
C VAL A 151 0.90 14.03 13.90
N GLU A 152 0.13 14.68 14.77
CA GLU A 152 -1.00 14.07 15.47
C GLU A 152 -2.17 13.76 14.52
N GLU A 153 -2.39 14.60 13.51
CA GLU A 153 -3.50 14.46 12.56
C GLU A 153 -3.06 14.71 11.12
N TRP A 154 -3.48 13.82 10.22
CA TRP A 154 -3.32 13.96 8.79
C TRP A 154 -4.67 14.22 8.14
N SER A 155 -4.74 15.20 7.25
CA SER A 155 -5.89 15.37 6.37
C SER A 155 -5.71 14.52 5.11
N PHE A 156 -6.82 14.01 4.62
CA PHE A 156 -6.86 13.06 3.52
C PHE A 156 -6.85 13.76 2.18
N LYS A 157 -6.15 13.22 1.18
CA LYS A 157 -6.28 13.63 -0.22
C LYS A 157 -6.21 12.45 -1.17
N MET A 158 -7.02 12.52 -2.22
CA MET A 158 -6.94 11.57 -3.33
C MET A 158 -5.93 12.04 -4.37
N GLY A 159 -4.80 11.33 -4.51
CA GLY A 159 -3.81 11.58 -5.57
C GLY A 159 -3.85 10.56 -6.71
N VAL A 160 -4.59 9.45 -6.55
CA VAL A 160 -4.65 8.36 -7.53
C VAL A 160 -5.78 8.58 -8.52
N LYS A 161 -5.51 8.32 -9.80
CA LYS A 161 -6.55 8.30 -10.83
C LYS A 161 -7.35 7.01 -10.72
N LEU A 162 -8.50 7.08 -10.03
CA LEU A 162 -9.35 5.90 -9.85
C LEU A 162 -9.91 5.39 -11.17
N SER A 163 -10.15 6.22 -12.19
CA SER A 163 -10.71 5.78 -13.48
C SER A 163 -9.99 4.57 -14.10
N ASN A 164 -8.68 4.43 -13.86
CA ASN A 164 -7.87 3.31 -14.36
C ASN A 164 -8.34 1.95 -13.81
N TYR A 165 -9.01 1.93 -12.65
CA TYR A 165 -9.55 0.73 -12.03
C TYR A 165 -11.04 0.54 -12.33
N PHE A 166 -11.67 1.31 -13.21
CA PHE A 166 -13.13 1.24 -13.37
C PHE A 166 -13.58 1.25 -14.84
N GLU A 167 -12.68 0.98 -15.79
CA GLU A 167 -12.98 0.99 -17.24
C GLU A 167 -14.13 0.04 -17.65
N ASP A 168 -14.40 -1.02 -16.88
CA ASP A 168 -15.48 -1.99 -17.15
C ASP A 168 -16.79 -1.74 -16.38
N VAL A 169 -16.94 -0.61 -15.66
CA VAL A 169 -18.20 -0.32 -14.95
C VAL A 169 -19.18 0.35 -15.90
N THR A 170 -20.08 -0.46 -16.44
CA THR A 170 -21.28 -0.04 -17.19
C THR A 170 -22.26 0.72 -16.29
N THR A 171 -21.94 1.96 -15.97
CA THR A 171 -22.79 3.16 -16.06
C THR A 171 -21.95 4.36 -15.64
N ALA A 172 -21.70 5.28 -16.59
CA ALA A 172 -20.93 6.50 -16.37
C ALA A 172 -21.48 7.38 -15.22
N GLU A 173 -22.77 7.29 -14.93
CA GLU A 173 -23.43 8.05 -13.85
C GLU A 173 -22.95 7.65 -12.44
N LYS A 174 -22.82 6.33 -12.16
CA LYS A 174 -22.32 5.86 -10.86
C LYS A 174 -20.84 6.17 -10.67
N MET A 175 -20.09 6.28 -11.77
CA MET A 175 -18.69 6.68 -11.75
C MET A 175 -18.55 8.17 -11.41
N GLN A 176 -19.35 9.03 -12.04
CA GLN A 176 -19.27 10.47 -11.78
C GLN A 176 -19.68 10.79 -10.35
N GLU A 177 -20.78 10.22 -9.84
CA GLU A 177 -21.18 10.38 -8.44
C GLU A 177 -20.11 9.89 -7.45
N PHE A 178 -19.41 8.80 -7.77
CA PHE A 178 -18.34 8.27 -6.95
C PHE A 178 -17.05 9.10 -7.02
N LEU A 179 -16.68 9.58 -8.21
CA LEU A 179 -15.54 10.48 -8.41
C LEU A 179 -15.80 11.83 -7.73
N ASP A 180 -17.01 12.37 -7.84
CA ASP A 180 -17.46 13.58 -7.17
C ASP A 180 -17.48 13.41 -5.64
N TYR A 181 -17.96 12.26 -5.16
CA TYR A 181 -17.91 11.91 -3.73
C TYR A 181 -16.47 11.91 -3.20
N ILE A 182 -15.51 11.40 -3.97
CA ILE A 182 -14.11 11.29 -3.56
C ILE A 182 -13.34 12.61 -3.75
N SER A 183 -13.69 13.44 -4.73
CA SER A 183 -13.04 14.74 -4.95
C SER A 183 -13.45 15.83 -3.94
N ASN A 184 -14.52 15.58 -3.18
CA ASN A 184 -15.02 16.47 -2.13
C ASN A 184 -14.43 16.19 -0.74
N PHE A 185 -13.47 15.26 -0.64
CA PHE A 185 -12.62 15.01 0.53
C PHE A 185 -11.15 15.30 0.19
#